data_AF-A0A497PQL3-F1
#
_entry.id   AF-A0A497PQL3-F1
#
_cell.length_a   1.000
_cell.length_b   1.000
_cell.length_c   1.000
_cell.angle_alpha   90.00
_cell.angle_beta   90.00
_cell.angle_gamma   90.00
#
_symmetry.space_group_name_H-M   'P 1'
#
loop_
_entity.id
_entity.type
_entity.pdbx_description
1 polymer ?
#
loop_
_entity_poly.entity_id
_entity_poly.type
_entity_poly.pdbx_seq_one_letter_code
_entity_poly.pdbx_strand_id
1 'polypeptide(L)'
;MSNNINMQMSSDESASSSFENEDPYYSIDEIGGILAPETSSDGGSGGNSNPPPWKLLFKRHISTASDLPYSCLDNHGYLEDIIKYSPGYKGPKFFPDLLSEVYVGRAPVSDISDLQNFVKKTVSYMNAPASQYNKVLNVGEHLGFGGVAEYAADSLNELINGCKHNGYNTIGTPSADSSDSTSSGVKYTVEKLYEKTRGWNGDTLIDTINSGHVNIVNHLGHANVDFNMKLGTPGYLKHGARSTSGFTNKQYPIIYSQGCYAGAYDSGEISHSLFDEVFGKWFAGPYKYSNGEKMYHDSIAEYLTVKNPNGAVAGIWNSHFG
;
A
#
# COMPACT_ATOMS: atom_id res chain seq x y z
N MET A 1 25.83 -0.96 44.01
CA MET A 1 26.80 -1.05 42.89
C MET A 1 26.09 -0.56 41.66
N SER A 2 26.40 0.66 41.27
CA SER A 2 25.80 1.41 40.18
C SER A 2 26.90 1.61 39.13
N ASN A 3 26.72 1.06 37.94
CA ASN A 3 27.66 1.25 36.84
C ASN A 3 27.06 2.24 35.84
N ASN A 4 27.59 3.46 35.87
CA ASN A 4 27.50 4.44 34.80
C ASN A 4 28.55 4.09 33.73
N ILE A 5 28.16 4.05 32.46
CA ILE A 5 29.09 4.09 31.34
C ILE A 5 28.80 5.37 30.57
N ASN A 6 29.78 6.27 30.61
CA ASN A 6 29.85 7.53 29.90
C ASN A 6 30.61 7.26 28.59
N MET A 7 30.06 7.63 27.44
CA MET A 7 30.81 7.67 26.17
C MET A 7 30.78 9.09 25.61
N GLN A 8 31.94 9.74 25.67
CA GLN A 8 32.28 10.93 24.88
C GLN A 8 32.55 10.51 23.44
N MET A 9 32.07 11.28 22.47
CA MET A 9 32.57 11.25 21.09
C MET A 9 33.27 12.58 20.78
N SER A 10 34.49 12.45 20.26
CA SER A 10 35.42 13.50 19.87
C SER A 10 35.09 14.08 18.50
N SER A 11 35.32 15.38 18.35
CA SER A 11 35.37 16.13 17.10
C SER A 11 36.69 15.90 16.34
N ASP A 12 36.66 15.76 15.02
CA ASP A 12 37.77 16.19 14.15
C ASP A 12 37.29 16.50 12.72
N GLU A 13 37.97 17.49 12.13
CA GLU A 13 37.64 18.24 10.92
C GLU A 13 38.19 17.65 9.61
N SER A 14 37.53 18.02 8.51
CA SER A 14 38.07 18.36 7.17
C SER A 14 38.80 17.31 6.30
N ALA A 15 38.29 17.12 5.06
CA ALA A 15 39.13 16.93 3.89
C ALA A 15 38.36 17.30 2.59
N SER A 16 38.86 18.30 1.88
CA SER A 16 38.48 18.69 0.53
C SER A 16 39.16 17.80 -0.53
N SER A 17 38.50 17.50 -1.65
CA SER A 17 39.21 17.38 -2.92
C SER A 17 38.31 17.67 -4.13
N SER A 18 38.84 18.54 -4.98
CA SER A 18 38.38 18.96 -6.31
C SER A 18 38.81 17.94 -7.37
N PHE A 19 37.95 17.63 -8.35
CA PHE A 19 38.42 17.14 -9.65
C PHE A 19 37.51 17.64 -10.80
N GLU A 20 38.18 18.22 -11.80
CA GLU A 20 37.65 18.80 -13.03
C GLU A 20 37.39 17.73 -14.12
N ASN A 21 36.56 18.14 -15.09
CA ASN A 21 36.15 17.56 -16.38
C ASN A 21 37.05 16.53 -17.09
N GLU A 22 36.44 15.66 -17.90
CA GLU A 22 36.61 15.62 -19.38
C GLU A 22 35.62 14.63 -20.08
N ASP A 23 35.17 15.04 -21.28
CA ASP A 23 34.21 14.49 -22.30
C ASP A 23 34.50 13.03 -22.81
N PRO A 24 33.74 12.36 -23.75
CA PRO A 24 32.80 12.86 -24.80
C PRO A 24 31.50 12.05 -25.12
N TYR A 25 30.55 12.73 -25.79
CA TYR A 25 29.48 12.32 -26.74
C TYR A 25 29.04 10.84 -26.94
N TYR A 26 27.71 10.64 -26.90
CA TYR A 26 26.93 9.97 -27.98
C TYR A 26 25.53 10.62 -28.11
N SER A 27 25.07 10.85 -29.35
CA SER A 27 23.83 11.54 -29.73
C SER A 27 22.56 10.70 -29.50
N ILE A 28 21.44 11.37 -29.21
CA ILE A 28 20.22 10.83 -28.58
C ILE A 28 19.20 10.18 -29.54
N ASP A 29 19.57 9.90 -30.79
CA ASP A 29 18.59 9.60 -31.86
C ASP A 29 18.35 8.10 -32.14
N GLU A 30 18.99 7.16 -31.40
CA GLU A 30 18.89 5.72 -31.72
C GLU A 30 18.05 4.86 -30.74
N ILE A 31 17.36 5.44 -29.76
CA ILE A 31 16.51 4.67 -28.82
C ILE A 31 15.04 5.11 -28.91
N GLY A 32 14.55 5.32 -30.14
CA GLY A 32 13.14 5.67 -30.42
C GLY A 32 12.28 4.52 -30.93
N GLY A 33 12.82 3.29 -31.06
CA GLY A 33 12.22 2.27 -31.93
C GLY A 33 11.47 1.10 -31.28
N ILE A 34 11.31 0.99 -29.96
CA ILE A 34 10.85 -0.28 -29.35
C ILE A 34 9.46 -0.23 -28.68
N LEU A 35 8.77 0.91 -28.60
CA LEU A 35 7.40 0.94 -28.03
C LEU A 35 6.49 1.95 -28.74
N ALA A 36 6.03 1.62 -29.94
CA ALA A 36 4.82 2.20 -30.50
C ALA A 36 4.09 1.15 -31.36
N PRO A 37 2.79 0.88 -31.17
CA PRO A 37 2.02 0.12 -32.12
C PRO A 37 1.84 0.93 -33.41
N GLU A 38 1.97 0.26 -34.55
CA GLU A 38 1.76 0.83 -35.87
C GLU A 38 0.33 1.36 -36.03
N THR A 39 0.18 2.64 -36.37
CA THR A 39 -0.95 3.11 -37.18
C THR A 39 -0.46 4.08 -38.24
N SER A 40 -0.95 3.82 -39.45
CA SER A 40 -0.60 4.36 -40.75
C SER A 40 -0.70 5.88 -40.92
N SER A 41 0.20 6.36 -41.77
CA SER A 41 0.20 7.59 -42.58
C SER A 41 -1.11 8.37 -42.73
N ASP A 42 -1.06 9.66 -42.39
CA ASP A 42 -1.40 10.71 -43.34
C ASP A 42 -0.67 12.01 -42.97
N GLY A 43 -0.12 12.69 -43.99
CA GLY A 43 0.81 13.79 -43.83
C GLY A 43 0.18 15.16 -43.59
N GLY A 44 1.03 16.13 -43.25
CA GLY A 44 0.68 17.56 -43.41
C GLY A 44 1.08 18.48 -42.26
N SER A 45 2.27 19.06 -42.41
CA SER A 45 2.67 20.42 -42.00
C SER A 45 2.42 20.91 -40.56
N GLY A 46 3.53 21.12 -39.86
CA GLY A 46 3.86 22.44 -39.29
C GLY A 46 3.02 22.92 -38.10
N GLY A 47 3.34 22.41 -36.90
CA GLY A 47 2.90 23.00 -35.65
C GLY A 47 3.89 22.66 -34.55
N ASN A 48 4.48 23.69 -33.95
CA ASN A 48 5.37 23.58 -32.80
C ASN A 48 4.58 22.97 -31.63
N SER A 49 4.58 21.63 -31.53
CA SER A 49 3.92 20.90 -30.47
C SER A 49 4.90 20.73 -29.32
N ASN A 50 4.58 21.37 -28.20
CA ASN A 50 5.21 21.08 -26.92
C ASN A 50 5.31 19.55 -26.75
N PRO A 51 6.46 19.01 -26.32
CA PRO A 51 6.56 17.58 -26.07
C PRO A 51 5.50 17.16 -25.06
N PRO A 52 4.84 16.00 -25.24
CA PRO A 52 3.77 15.56 -24.37
C PRO A 52 4.23 15.44 -22.90
N PRO A 53 3.33 15.67 -21.94
CA PRO A 53 3.65 15.97 -20.53
C PRO A 53 4.24 14.79 -19.73
N TRP A 54 4.52 13.65 -20.35
CA TRP A 54 5.07 12.47 -19.68
C TRP A 54 6.61 12.46 -19.59
N LYS A 55 7.30 13.51 -20.10
CA LYS A 55 8.73 13.72 -19.83
C LYS A 55 8.95 14.21 -18.38
N LEU A 56 8.82 13.25 -17.46
CA LEU A 56 9.58 13.06 -16.21
C LEU A 56 10.07 14.34 -15.50
N LEU A 57 9.21 14.87 -14.63
CA LEU A 57 9.53 15.91 -13.65
C LEU A 57 9.53 15.32 -12.23
N PHE A 58 10.51 14.47 -11.88
CA PHE A 58 10.77 14.14 -10.47
C PHE A 58 11.72 15.18 -9.88
N LYS A 59 11.22 16.39 -9.56
CA LYS A 59 12.05 17.49 -9.02
C LYS A 59 11.79 17.81 -7.53
N ARG A 60 11.22 16.90 -6.75
CA ARG A 60 11.01 17.12 -5.31
C ARG A 60 11.07 15.82 -4.54
N HIS A 61 11.68 15.85 -3.35
CA HIS A 61 11.77 14.72 -2.44
C HIS A 61 10.36 14.18 -2.15
N ILE A 62 10.07 12.98 -2.63
CA ILE A 62 8.92 12.20 -2.16
C ILE A 62 9.48 11.40 -0.99
N SER A 63 9.16 11.80 0.24
CA SER A 63 9.36 10.94 1.40
C SER A 63 8.09 10.13 1.60
N THR A 64 8.14 8.84 1.27
CA THR A 64 7.11 7.89 1.68
C THR A 64 7.48 7.39 3.06
N ALA A 65 6.66 7.61 4.08
CA ALA A 65 6.89 6.92 5.35
C ALA A 65 6.86 5.41 5.11
N SER A 66 7.89 4.74 5.63
CA SER A 66 8.08 3.31 5.48
C SER A 66 8.77 2.76 6.71
N ASP A 67 8.29 1.60 7.16
CA ASP A 67 8.96 0.81 8.19
C ASP A 67 9.95 -0.21 7.59
N LEU A 68 9.94 -0.39 6.26
CA LEU A 68 10.83 -1.31 5.55
C LEU A 68 12.32 -1.04 5.82
N PRO A 69 12.82 0.22 5.86
CA PRO A 69 14.22 0.46 6.18
C PRO A 69 14.69 -0.09 7.53
N TYR A 70 13.80 -0.16 8.54
CA TYR A 70 14.15 -0.73 9.85
C TYR A 70 14.30 -2.26 9.81
N SER A 71 13.89 -2.89 8.71
CA SER A 71 13.99 -4.34 8.50
C SER A 71 15.27 -4.79 7.81
N CYS A 72 16.00 -3.87 7.18
CA CYS A 72 17.20 -4.12 6.39
C CYS A 72 18.46 -3.85 7.25
N LEU A 73 19.13 -4.90 7.71
CA LEU A 73 20.20 -4.85 8.72
C LEU A 73 21.61 -5.11 8.15
N ASP A 74 21.72 -5.55 6.90
CA ASP A 74 22.99 -5.94 6.28
C ASP A 74 23.84 -4.76 5.78
N ASN A 75 23.36 -3.54 5.98
CA ASN A 75 24.07 -2.29 5.71
C ASN A 75 24.44 -2.09 4.22
N HIS A 76 23.79 -2.82 3.30
CA HIS A 76 23.84 -2.53 1.86
C HIS A 76 22.90 -1.38 1.45
N GLY A 77 22.08 -0.89 2.39
CA GLY A 77 21.10 0.17 2.20
C GLY A 77 21.38 1.45 2.99
N TYR A 78 22.59 2.02 2.89
CA TYR A 78 22.82 3.38 3.40
C TYR A 78 21.83 4.36 2.74
N LEU A 79 20.81 4.77 3.50
CA LEU A 79 19.85 5.82 3.15
C LEU A 79 20.43 7.24 3.30
N GLU A 80 21.71 7.36 3.67
CA GLU A 80 22.40 8.65 3.77
C GLU A 80 22.46 9.37 2.41
N ASP A 81 22.41 8.60 1.32
CA ASP A 81 22.14 9.12 0.01
C ASP A 81 20.63 9.17 -0.22
N ILE A 82 19.98 10.24 0.26
CA ILE A 82 18.76 10.69 -0.41
C ILE A 82 19.18 10.97 -1.86
N ILE A 83 18.88 10.01 -2.75
CA ILE A 83 19.24 10.09 -4.16
C ILE A 83 18.57 11.34 -4.74
N LYS A 84 19.34 12.42 -4.87
CA LYS A 84 18.88 13.62 -5.55
C LYS A 84 18.78 13.30 -7.03
N TYR A 85 17.56 13.36 -7.56
CA TYR A 85 17.36 13.33 -9.00
C TYR A 85 18.19 14.44 -9.66
N SER A 86 19.04 14.05 -10.61
CA SER A 86 19.83 14.93 -11.46
C SER A 86 19.53 14.61 -12.92
N PRO A 87 19.33 15.60 -13.82
CA PRO A 87 19.23 15.34 -15.25
C PRO A 87 20.51 14.63 -15.74
N GLY A 88 20.41 13.35 -16.11
CA GLY A 88 21.55 12.49 -16.45
C GLY A 88 21.85 11.38 -15.43
N TYR A 89 21.15 11.35 -14.29
CA TYR A 89 21.23 10.26 -13.32
C TYR A 89 20.56 9.00 -13.87
N LYS A 90 21.35 7.94 -14.10
CA LYS A 90 20.89 6.65 -14.67
C LYS A 90 20.22 5.72 -13.64
N GLY A 91 19.69 6.27 -12.54
CA GLY A 91 19.32 5.48 -11.36
C GLY A 91 20.56 5.11 -10.54
N PRO A 92 20.39 4.65 -9.29
CA PRO A 92 21.52 4.16 -8.53
C PRO A 92 22.09 2.92 -9.22
N LYS A 93 23.42 2.80 -9.27
CA LYS A 93 24.10 1.61 -9.81
C LYS A 93 23.81 0.35 -8.98
N PHE A 94 23.27 0.54 -7.78
CA PHE A 94 22.84 -0.49 -6.85
C PHE A 94 21.46 -0.10 -6.32
N PHE A 95 20.44 -0.92 -6.53
CA PHE A 95 19.27 -0.81 -5.67
C PHE A 95 19.76 -1.06 -4.24
N PRO A 96 19.50 -0.15 -3.27
CA PRO A 96 19.73 -0.49 -1.88
C PRO A 96 18.98 -1.79 -1.61
N ASP A 97 19.64 -2.75 -0.95
CA ASP A 97 18.98 -4.01 -0.65
C ASP A 97 17.75 -3.71 0.23
N LEU A 98 16.56 -4.01 -0.31
CA LEU A 98 15.27 -3.85 0.38
C LEU A 98 14.74 -5.21 0.87
N LEU A 99 15.57 -6.24 0.83
CA LEU A 99 15.27 -7.51 1.48
C LEU A 99 15.36 -7.31 2.99
N SER A 100 14.37 -7.85 3.69
CA SER A 100 14.26 -7.75 5.14
C SER A 100 15.00 -8.90 5.82
N GLU A 101 15.90 -8.60 6.75
CA GLU A 101 16.48 -9.59 7.67
C GLU A 101 15.53 -9.91 8.83
N VAL A 102 14.67 -8.96 9.19
CA VAL A 102 13.73 -9.08 10.31
C VAL A 102 12.32 -8.65 9.93
N TYR A 103 11.30 -9.30 10.50
CA TYR A 103 9.92 -8.85 10.34
C TYR A 103 9.65 -7.62 11.20
N VAL A 104 9.27 -6.52 10.57
CA VAL A 104 8.88 -5.29 11.24
C VAL A 104 7.37 -5.09 11.13
N GLY A 105 6.75 -4.67 12.23
CA GLY A 105 5.35 -4.28 12.28
C GLY A 105 5.16 -3.13 13.27
N ARG A 106 4.10 -2.34 13.05
CA ARG A 106 3.78 -1.15 13.84
C ARG A 106 2.46 -1.33 14.56
N ALA A 107 2.41 -0.95 15.84
CA ALA A 107 1.18 -0.69 16.57
C ALA A 107 0.99 0.84 16.64
N PRO A 108 0.17 1.44 15.76
CA PRO A 108 0.05 2.91 15.63
C PRO A 108 -0.87 3.51 16.71
N VAL A 109 -0.45 3.41 17.96
CA VAL A 109 -1.25 3.81 19.13
C VAL A 109 -0.96 5.27 19.51
N SER A 110 -2.01 6.06 19.76
CA SER A 110 -1.88 7.44 20.23
C SER A 110 -2.19 7.59 21.71
N ASP A 111 -2.95 6.66 22.30
CA ASP A 111 -3.34 6.69 23.70
C ASP A 111 -3.53 5.28 24.30
N ILE A 112 -3.98 5.25 25.57
CA ILE A 112 -4.21 4.02 26.32
C ILE A 112 -5.36 3.19 25.73
N SER A 113 -6.39 3.82 25.17
CA SER A 113 -7.52 3.14 24.55
C SER A 113 -7.07 2.38 23.30
N ASP A 114 -6.26 3.02 22.45
CA ASP A 114 -5.68 2.39 21.26
C ASP A 114 -4.83 1.16 21.62
N LEU A 115 -3.98 1.31 22.65
CA LEU A 115 -3.15 0.21 23.15
C LEU A 115 -4.01 -0.94 23.69
N GLN A 116 -5.06 -0.64 24.44
CA GLN A 116 -6.00 -1.65 24.96
C GLN A 116 -6.70 -2.41 23.82
N ASN A 117 -7.13 -1.69 22.78
CA ASN A 117 -7.76 -2.30 21.60
C ASN A 117 -6.79 -3.21 20.86
N PHE A 118 -5.56 -2.75 20.60
CA PHE A 118 -4.51 -3.55 19.97
C PHE A 118 -4.26 -4.85 20.76
N VAL A 119 -3.88 -4.74 22.05
CA VAL A 119 -3.54 -5.90 22.89
C VAL A 119 -4.71 -6.87 23.01
N LYS A 120 -5.93 -6.37 23.25
CA LYS A 120 -7.13 -7.21 23.35
C LYS A 120 -7.35 -8.03 22.09
N LYS A 121 -7.28 -7.40 20.91
CA LYS A 121 -7.51 -8.09 19.63
C LYS A 121 -6.41 -9.10 19.34
N THR A 122 -5.14 -8.76 19.60
CA THR A 122 -4.00 -9.67 19.43
C THR A 122 -4.13 -10.90 20.33
N VAL A 123 -4.36 -10.72 21.63
CA VAL A 123 -4.53 -11.82 22.60
C VAL A 123 -5.76 -12.67 22.25
N SER A 124 -6.85 -12.05 21.80
CA SER A 124 -8.05 -12.77 21.37
C SER A 124 -7.80 -13.62 20.13
N TYR A 125 -7.06 -13.10 19.14
CA TYR A 125 -6.72 -13.83 17.92
C TYR A 125 -5.79 -15.01 18.21
N MET A 126 -4.73 -14.78 18.99
CA MET A 126 -3.74 -15.81 19.34
C MET A 126 -4.31 -16.97 20.15
N ASN A 127 -5.33 -16.72 20.98
CA ASN A 127 -5.97 -17.75 21.81
C ASN A 127 -7.19 -18.42 21.15
N ALA A 128 -7.58 -17.99 19.95
CA ALA A 128 -8.73 -18.57 19.27
C ALA A 128 -8.37 -19.93 18.63
N PRO A 129 -9.25 -20.94 18.70
CA PRO A 129 -9.03 -22.19 17.97
C PRO A 129 -9.21 -21.96 16.46
N ALA A 130 -8.49 -22.72 15.64
CA ALA A 130 -8.54 -22.59 14.17
C ALA A 130 -9.97 -22.72 13.59
N SER A 131 -10.86 -23.46 14.25
CA SER A 131 -12.28 -23.58 13.86
C SER A 131 -13.05 -22.26 13.90
N GLN A 132 -12.56 -21.26 14.65
CA GLN A 132 -13.14 -19.91 14.68
C GLN A 132 -12.70 -19.03 13.51
N TYR A 133 -11.75 -19.47 12.69
CA TYR A 133 -11.18 -18.70 11.58
C TYR A 133 -11.06 -19.57 10.32
N ASN A 134 -12.20 -20.01 9.78
CA ASN A 134 -12.27 -20.94 8.65
C ASN A 134 -12.78 -20.32 7.34
N LYS A 135 -12.92 -18.99 7.26
CA LYS A 135 -13.28 -18.26 6.04
C LYS A 135 -12.16 -17.34 5.57
N VAL A 136 -12.04 -17.19 4.25
CA VAL A 136 -11.28 -16.11 3.61
C VAL A 136 -12.24 -15.30 2.77
N LEU A 137 -12.18 -13.98 2.89
CA LEU A 137 -13.04 -13.05 2.18
C LEU A 137 -12.22 -12.29 1.14
N ASN A 138 -12.55 -12.47 -0.14
CA ASN A 138 -11.93 -11.68 -1.20
C ASN A 138 -12.89 -10.54 -1.59
N VAL A 139 -12.41 -9.31 -1.50
CA VAL A 139 -13.16 -8.06 -1.71
C VAL A 139 -12.57 -7.34 -2.91
N GLY A 140 -13.31 -7.32 -4.02
CA GLY A 140 -12.84 -6.78 -5.30
C GLY A 140 -13.73 -5.65 -5.80
N GLU A 141 -13.12 -4.50 -6.01
CA GLU A 141 -13.75 -3.32 -6.60
C GLU A 141 -13.57 -3.26 -8.13
N HIS A 142 -14.38 -2.41 -8.77
CA HIS A 142 -14.17 -1.88 -10.10
C HIS A 142 -12.98 -0.93 -10.06
N LEU A 143 -11.99 -1.17 -10.91
CA LEU A 143 -10.73 -0.42 -10.94
C LEU A 143 -10.67 0.58 -12.11
N GLY A 144 -11.42 0.31 -13.19
CA GLY A 144 -11.55 1.22 -14.33
C GLY A 144 -10.31 1.37 -15.23
N PHE A 145 -9.34 0.45 -15.13
CA PHE A 145 -8.13 0.48 -15.97
C PHE A 145 -8.27 -0.24 -17.32
N GLY A 146 -9.44 -0.83 -17.60
CA GLY A 146 -9.68 -1.61 -18.82
C GLY A 146 -9.04 -3.00 -18.84
N GLY A 147 -9.48 -3.81 -19.80
CA GLY A 147 -8.94 -5.17 -20.00
C GLY A 147 -9.04 -6.05 -18.76
N VAL A 148 -7.96 -6.77 -18.45
CA VAL A 148 -7.86 -7.65 -17.26
C VAL A 148 -7.83 -6.87 -15.94
N ALA A 149 -7.55 -5.57 -15.99
CA ALA A 149 -7.50 -4.67 -14.84
C ALA A 149 -8.78 -3.82 -14.72
N GLU A 150 -9.86 -4.15 -15.44
CA GLU A 150 -11.14 -3.44 -15.31
C GLU A 150 -11.76 -3.69 -13.92
N TYR A 151 -11.64 -4.92 -13.41
CA TYR A 151 -12.14 -5.31 -12.10
C TYR A 151 -11.09 -6.14 -11.36
N ALA A 152 -11.00 -5.96 -10.04
CA ALA A 152 -10.11 -6.71 -9.16
C ALA A 152 -10.38 -8.22 -9.10
N ALA A 153 -11.57 -8.65 -9.52
CA ALA A 153 -12.07 -10.01 -9.37
C ALA A 153 -11.14 -11.08 -9.97
N ASP A 154 -10.54 -10.80 -11.13
CA ASP A 154 -9.69 -11.77 -11.83
C ASP A 154 -8.37 -11.98 -11.06
N SER A 155 -7.71 -10.90 -10.64
CA SER A 155 -6.51 -10.98 -9.79
C SER A 155 -6.79 -11.65 -8.44
N LEU A 156 -7.92 -11.35 -7.79
CA LEU A 156 -8.28 -11.99 -6.51
C LEU A 156 -8.64 -13.48 -6.67
N ASN A 157 -9.07 -13.93 -7.85
CA ASN A 157 -9.27 -15.36 -8.11
C ASN A 157 -7.95 -16.13 -8.20
N GLU A 158 -6.85 -15.49 -8.60
CA GLU A 158 -5.52 -16.11 -8.62
C GLU A 158 -4.97 -16.42 -7.22
N LEU A 159 -5.59 -15.85 -6.18
CA LEU A 159 -5.29 -16.15 -4.78
C LEU A 159 -5.98 -17.42 -4.28
N ILE A 160 -6.81 -18.09 -5.08
CA ILE A 160 -7.61 -19.25 -4.67
C ILE A 160 -7.00 -20.52 -5.29
N ASN A 161 -6.55 -21.44 -4.44
CA ASN A 161 -5.80 -22.65 -4.82
C ASN A 161 -4.56 -22.31 -5.68
N GLY A 162 -3.98 -23.32 -6.32
CA GLY A 162 -2.81 -23.10 -7.16
C GLY A 162 -3.13 -22.36 -8.48
N CYS A 163 -2.32 -21.36 -8.81
CA CYS A 163 -2.38 -20.63 -10.09
C CYS A 163 -1.08 -20.82 -10.87
N LYS A 164 -1.16 -20.83 -12.21
CA LYS A 164 0.00 -20.94 -13.13
C LYS A 164 0.14 -19.76 -14.10
N HIS A 165 -0.53 -18.64 -13.82
CA HIS A 165 -0.49 -17.47 -14.69
C HIS A 165 0.88 -16.81 -14.69
N ASN A 166 1.17 -16.07 -15.76
CA ASN A 166 2.36 -15.22 -15.89
C ASN A 166 3.72 -15.95 -15.72
N GLY A 167 3.75 -17.27 -15.91
CA GLY A 167 4.96 -18.08 -15.83
C GLY A 167 5.37 -18.48 -14.40
N TYR A 168 4.53 -18.23 -13.40
CA TYR A 168 4.78 -18.58 -12.00
C TYR A 168 3.74 -19.57 -11.48
N ASN A 169 4.15 -20.48 -10.59
CA ASN A 169 3.25 -21.36 -9.87
C ASN A 169 3.05 -20.84 -8.44
N THR A 170 1.79 -20.61 -8.04
CA THR A 170 1.42 -20.29 -6.65
C THR A 170 0.64 -21.46 -6.04
N ILE A 171 0.57 -21.52 -4.71
CA ILE A 171 -0.25 -22.50 -3.96
C ILE A 171 -1.63 -21.89 -3.57
N GLY A 172 -1.67 -20.57 -3.39
CA GLY A 172 -2.86 -19.80 -3.03
C GLY A 172 -3.53 -20.23 -1.72
N THR A 173 -4.75 -19.74 -1.52
CA THR A 173 -5.62 -20.07 -0.40
C THR A 173 -6.28 -21.41 -0.69
N PRO A 174 -6.05 -22.46 0.12
CA PRO A 174 -6.67 -23.75 -0.10
C PRO A 174 -8.17 -23.66 0.19
N SER A 175 -8.99 -23.69 -0.86
CA SER A 175 -10.44 -23.66 -0.71
C SER A 175 -10.97 -24.97 -0.12
N ALA A 176 -12.16 -24.92 0.48
CA ALA A 176 -12.83 -26.10 1.06
C ALA A 176 -12.95 -27.26 0.05
N ASP A 177 -13.18 -26.93 -1.22
CA ASP A 177 -13.36 -27.90 -2.31
C ASP A 177 -12.06 -28.27 -3.02
N SER A 178 -10.90 -27.74 -2.59
CA SER A 178 -9.62 -28.04 -3.23
C SER A 178 -9.24 -29.51 -3.07
N SER A 179 -8.72 -30.13 -4.14
CA SER A 179 -8.09 -31.44 -4.08
C SER A 179 -6.68 -31.42 -3.47
N ASP A 180 -6.11 -30.23 -3.29
CA ASP A 180 -4.73 -30.08 -2.85
C ASP A 180 -4.59 -30.47 -1.37
N SER A 181 -3.49 -31.17 -1.08
CA SER A 181 -3.10 -31.49 0.30
C SER A 181 -2.41 -30.29 0.92
N THR A 182 -2.85 -29.88 2.11
CA THR A 182 -2.22 -28.80 2.85
C THR A 182 -1.39 -29.39 4.00
N SER A 183 -0.22 -28.80 4.28
CA SER A 183 0.65 -29.27 5.36
C SER A 183 -0.01 -29.16 6.74
N SER A 184 -0.93 -28.19 6.91
CA SER A 184 -1.71 -27.98 8.13
C SER A 184 -3.03 -28.75 8.18
N GLY A 185 -3.47 -29.34 7.06
CA GLY A 185 -4.82 -29.91 6.91
C GLY A 185 -5.95 -28.87 6.89
N VAL A 186 -5.65 -27.58 7.04
CA VAL A 186 -6.65 -26.50 7.06
C VAL A 186 -7.06 -26.14 5.63
N LYS A 187 -8.36 -25.94 5.43
CA LYS A 187 -8.99 -25.43 4.21
C LYS A 187 -10.01 -24.36 4.58
N TYR A 188 -10.27 -23.43 3.67
CA TYR A 188 -11.11 -22.26 3.92
C TYR A 188 -12.35 -22.23 3.02
N THR A 189 -13.49 -21.83 3.59
CA THR A 189 -14.59 -21.32 2.78
C THR A 189 -14.18 -19.96 2.21
N VAL A 190 -14.06 -19.85 0.89
CA VAL A 190 -13.70 -18.59 0.23
C VAL A 190 -14.98 -17.88 -0.21
N GLU A 191 -15.26 -16.73 0.40
CA GLU A 191 -16.37 -15.86 0.02
C GLU A 191 -15.87 -14.70 -0.86
N LYS A 192 -16.70 -14.28 -1.83
CA LYS A 192 -16.34 -13.29 -2.85
C LYS A 192 -17.29 -12.10 -2.83
N LEU A 193 -16.78 -10.92 -2.53
CA LEU A 193 -17.45 -9.62 -2.67
C LEU A 193 -16.86 -8.91 -3.89
N TYR A 194 -17.27 -9.32 -5.10
CA TYR A 194 -16.72 -8.78 -6.35
C TYR A 194 -17.75 -7.93 -7.09
N GLU A 195 -17.41 -6.67 -7.35
CA GLU A 195 -18.26 -5.75 -8.14
C GLU A 195 -18.52 -6.27 -9.56
N LYS A 196 -17.59 -7.05 -10.12
CA LYS A 196 -17.75 -7.71 -11.43
C LYS A 196 -18.98 -8.63 -11.50
N THR A 197 -19.42 -9.17 -10.36
CA THR A 197 -20.46 -10.22 -10.31
C THR A 197 -21.68 -9.86 -9.48
N ARG A 198 -21.53 -8.93 -8.52
CA ARG A 198 -22.65 -8.47 -7.68
C ARG A 198 -22.41 -7.06 -7.16
N GLY A 199 -23.48 -6.32 -6.93
CA GLY A 199 -23.43 -5.10 -6.11
C GLY A 199 -23.16 -5.45 -4.65
N TRP A 200 -22.26 -4.71 -4.00
CA TRP A 200 -22.01 -4.76 -2.57
C TRP A 200 -21.67 -3.36 -2.05
N ASN A 201 -21.87 -3.11 -0.76
CA ASN A 201 -21.55 -1.84 -0.09
C ASN A 201 -20.79 -2.10 1.22
N GLY A 202 -20.35 -1.03 1.90
CA GLY A 202 -19.66 -1.15 3.17
C GLY A 202 -20.45 -1.91 4.24
N ASP A 203 -21.79 -1.81 4.25
CA ASP A 203 -22.64 -2.56 5.19
C ASP A 203 -22.51 -4.07 4.93
N THR A 204 -22.47 -4.49 3.66
CA THR A 204 -22.27 -5.91 3.29
C THR A 204 -20.97 -6.45 3.86
N LEU A 205 -19.88 -5.69 3.74
CA LEU A 205 -18.57 -6.08 4.28
C LEU A 205 -18.58 -6.14 5.82
N ILE A 206 -19.14 -5.12 6.46
CA ILE A 206 -19.28 -5.04 7.91
C ILE A 206 -20.07 -6.23 8.44
N ASP A 207 -21.20 -6.55 7.81
CA ASP A 207 -22.07 -7.66 8.20
C ASP A 207 -21.37 -9.02 8.01
N THR A 208 -20.65 -9.22 6.90
CA THR A 208 -19.85 -10.44 6.68
C THR A 208 -18.80 -10.62 7.78
N ILE A 209 -18.06 -9.58 8.14
CA ILE A 209 -17.04 -9.66 9.22
C ILE A 209 -17.70 -9.82 10.60
N ASN A 210 -18.81 -9.13 10.86
CA ASN A 210 -19.58 -9.24 12.11
C ASN A 210 -20.17 -10.64 12.30
N SER A 211 -20.51 -11.35 11.22
CA SER A 211 -20.97 -12.74 11.26
C SER A 211 -19.91 -13.73 11.75
N GLY A 212 -18.65 -13.29 11.79
CA GLY A 212 -17.52 -14.08 12.26
C GLY A 212 -16.98 -15.07 11.24
N HIS A 213 -16.02 -15.84 11.70
CA HIS A 213 -15.27 -16.88 10.99
C HIS A 213 -14.28 -16.41 9.93
N VAL A 214 -14.27 -15.11 9.60
CA VAL A 214 -13.32 -14.53 8.65
C VAL A 214 -11.93 -14.48 9.28
N ASN A 215 -10.99 -15.21 8.69
CA ASN A 215 -9.58 -15.18 9.05
C ASN A 215 -8.84 -14.06 8.33
N ILE A 216 -8.98 -14.04 7.00
CA ILE A 216 -8.26 -13.10 6.13
C ILE A 216 -9.27 -12.39 5.24
N VAL A 217 -9.10 -11.08 5.09
CA VAL A 217 -9.75 -10.27 4.07
C VAL A 217 -8.69 -9.85 3.05
N ASN A 218 -8.79 -10.33 1.82
CA ASN A 218 -7.98 -9.83 0.72
C ASN A 218 -8.77 -8.75 0.00
N HIS A 219 -8.21 -7.57 -0.15
CA HIS A 219 -8.81 -6.47 -0.86
C HIS A 219 -7.92 -6.01 -2.03
N LEU A 220 -8.56 -5.73 -3.16
CA LEU A 220 -7.96 -4.99 -4.27
C LEU A 220 -9.00 -3.99 -4.77
N GLY A 221 -8.67 -2.70 -4.69
CA GLY A 221 -9.62 -1.63 -4.94
C GLY A 221 -9.04 -0.25 -4.72
N HIS A 222 -9.89 0.77 -4.87
CA HIS A 222 -9.48 2.14 -4.66
C HIS A 222 -9.42 2.47 -3.17
N ALA A 223 -8.45 3.28 -2.80
CA ALA A 223 -8.30 3.72 -1.43
C ALA A 223 -7.68 5.11 -1.36
N ASN A 224 -7.83 5.72 -0.20
CA ASN A 224 -7.08 6.88 0.23
C ASN A 224 -6.90 6.83 1.75
N VAL A 225 -6.36 7.88 2.35
CA VAL A 225 -6.13 7.98 3.80
C VAL A 225 -7.41 7.72 4.61
N ASP A 226 -8.58 8.16 4.12
CA ASP A 226 -9.85 8.08 4.84
C ASP A 226 -10.79 6.96 4.34
N PHE A 227 -10.44 6.27 3.26
CA PHE A 227 -11.35 5.36 2.56
C PHE A 227 -10.65 4.08 2.11
N ASN A 228 -11.25 2.92 2.42
CA ASN A 228 -10.78 1.62 1.95
C ASN A 228 -11.92 0.61 1.98
N MET A 229 -12.10 -0.23 0.95
CA MET A 229 -13.14 -1.25 0.89
C MET A 229 -14.57 -0.71 1.10
N LYS A 230 -14.85 0.51 0.61
CA LYS A 230 -16.11 1.24 0.89
C LYS A 230 -16.37 1.54 2.37
N LEU A 231 -15.33 1.53 3.20
CA LEU A 231 -15.34 1.98 4.57
C LEU A 231 -14.69 3.36 4.67
N GLY A 232 -15.17 4.16 5.62
CA GLY A 232 -14.70 5.52 5.88
C GLY A 232 -14.23 5.70 7.32
N THR A 233 -13.24 6.57 7.52
CA THR A 233 -12.94 7.14 8.83
C THR A 233 -14.17 7.90 9.36
N PRO A 234 -14.30 8.13 10.68
CA PRO A 234 -15.45 8.82 11.23
C PRO A 234 -15.72 10.17 10.54
N GLY A 235 -16.93 10.32 9.99
CA GLY A 235 -17.33 11.52 9.23
C GLY A 235 -17.07 11.45 7.72
N TYR A 236 -16.29 10.49 7.22
CA TYR A 236 -16.10 10.28 5.79
C TYR A 236 -17.27 9.49 5.18
N LEU A 237 -18.10 10.17 4.37
CA LEU A 237 -19.31 9.60 3.77
C LEU A 237 -19.30 9.60 2.22
N LYS A 238 -18.21 10.04 1.59
CA LYS A 238 -18.11 10.08 0.13
C LYS A 238 -18.17 8.66 -0.46
N HIS A 239 -18.61 8.55 -1.70
CA HIS A 239 -18.70 7.27 -2.43
C HIS A 239 -19.56 6.20 -1.72
N GLY A 240 -20.48 6.61 -0.84
CA GLY A 240 -21.30 5.68 -0.06
C GLY A 240 -20.53 4.96 1.06
N ALA A 241 -19.40 5.52 1.49
CA ALA A 241 -18.58 4.96 2.56
C ALA A 241 -19.39 4.71 3.83
N ARG A 242 -19.09 3.60 4.50
CA ARG A 242 -19.64 3.25 5.81
C ARG A 242 -18.61 3.42 6.90
N SER A 243 -19.03 3.99 8.01
CA SER A 243 -18.13 4.24 9.14
C SER A 243 -17.53 2.93 9.63
N THR A 244 -16.21 2.94 9.84
CA THR A 244 -15.50 1.84 10.51
C THR A 244 -16.01 1.56 11.92
N SER A 245 -16.71 2.50 12.56
CA SER A 245 -17.38 2.26 13.84
C SER A 245 -18.56 1.29 13.79
N GLY A 246 -18.99 0.85 12.60
CA GLY A 246 -20.06 -0.15 12.43
C GLY A 246 -19.66 -1.59 12.76
N PHE A 247 -18.36 -1.87 12.97
CA PHE A 247 -17.90 -3.20 13.36
C PHE A 247 -18.31 -3.57 14.79
N THR A 248 -18.86 -4.77 14.96
CA THR A 248 -19.26 -5.37 16.24
C THR A 248 -18.67 -6.78 16.44
N ASN A 249 -17.89 -7.27 15.47
CA ASN A 249 -17.27 -8.59 15.42
C ASN A 249 -16.45 -8.93 16.67
N LYS A 250 -16.56 -10.18 17.13
CA LYS A 250 -15.78 -10.71 18.27
C LYS A 250 -14.55 -11.53 17.83
N GLN A 251 -14.45 -11.79 16.53
CA GLN A 251 -13.33 -12.45 15.88
C GLN A 251 -12.73 -11.45 14.90
N TYR A 252 -11.41 -11.29 14.95
CA TYR A 252 -10.70 -10.15 14.37
C TYR A 252 -9.86 -10.64 13.19
N PRO A 253 -10.28 -10.41 11.93
CA PRO A 253 -9.53 -10.86 10.77
C PRO A 253 -8.21 -10.10 10.62
N ILE A 254 -7.31 -10.67 9.82
CA ILE A 254 -6.19 -9.97 9.21
C ILE A 254 -6.66 -9.39 7.87
N ILE A 255 -6.34 -8.12 7.59
CA ILE A 255 -6.70 -7.49 6.32
C ILE A 255 -5.44 -7.30 5.47
N TYR A 256 -5.49 -7.73 4.21
CA TYR A 256 -4.46 -7.47 3.22
C TYR A 256 -5.08 -6.64 2.10
N SER A 257 -4.74 -5.36 2.01
CA SER A 257 -5.37 -4.44 1.07
C SER A 257 -4.38 -3.84 0.10
N GLN A 258 -4.63 -4.08 -1.18
CA GLN A 258 -3.98 -3.39 -2.30
C GLN A 258 -4.86 -2.21 -2.70
N GLY A 259 -4.47 -1.04 -2.23
CA GLY A 259 -5.06 0.25 -2.58
C GLY A 259 -4.17 1.38 -2.09
N CYS A 260 -4.33 2.56 -2.68
CA CYS A 260 -3.46 3.69 -2.39
C CYS A 260 -3.71 4.30 -1.00
N TYR A 261 -2.65 4.71 -0.30
CA TYR A 261 -2.64 5.55 0.91
C TYR A 261 -3.42 5.06 2.13
N ALA A 262 -4.03 3.87 2.10
CA ALA A 262 -4.83 3.37 3.21
C ALA A 262 -4.02 3.18 4.51
N GLY A 263 -2.71 2.99 4.39
CA GLY A 263 -1.76 2.87 5.50
C GLY A 263 -0.84 4.09 5.65
N ALA A 264 -1.24 5.27 5.18
CA ALA A 264 -0.45 6.50 5.32
C ALA A 264 -0.48 7.02 6.77
N TYR A 265 0.24 6.35 7.67
CA TYR A 265 0.30 6.64 9.11
C TYR A 265 1.05 7.94 9.46
N ASP A 266 1.70 8.56 8.47
CA ASP A 266 2.36 9.86 8.55
C ASP A 266 1.54 10.98 7.88
N SER A 267 0.29 10.71 7.46
CA SER A 267 -0.55 11.67 6.74
C SER A 267 -0.70 13.01 7.49
N GLY A 268 -0.62 12.99 8.82
CA GLY A 268 -0.55 14.14 9.72
C GLY A 268 0.63 15.11 9.50
N GLU A 269 1.72 14.66 8.87
CA GLU A 269 2.97 15.39 8.71
C GLU A 269 3.35 15.69 7.25
N ILE A 270 2.56 15.24 6.26
CA ILE A 270 2.91 15.41 4.84
C ILE A 270 2.98 16.90 4.47
N SER A 271 4.22 17.34 4.18
CA SER A 271 4.53 18.68 3.70
C SER A 271 4.35 18.73 2.19
N HIS A 272 3.16 19.17 1.75
CA HIS A 272 2.78 19.61 0.39
C HIS A 272 3.81 19.31 -0.71
N SER A 273 3.69 18.18 -1.41
CA SER A 273 4.49 17.93 -2.61
C SER A 273 3.87 18.66 -3.82
N LEU A 274 4.69 19.02 -4.82
CA LEU A 274 4.20 19.65 -6.07
C LEU A 274 3.31 18.67 -6.88
N PHE A 275 3.46 17.36 -6.65
CA PHE A 275 2.61 16.33 -7.25
C PHE A 275 1.17 16.39 -6.69
N ASP A 276 0.99 16.71 -5.41
CA ASP A 276 -0.33 16.90 -4.79
C ASP A 276 -1.05 18.13 -5.35
N GLU A 277 -0.30 19.12 -5.83
CA GLU A 277 -0.84 20.34 -6.45
C GLU A 277 -1.27 20.13 -7.90
N VAL A 278 -0.50 19.36 -8.67
CA VAL A 278 -0.71 19.17 -10.12
C VAL A 278 -1.59 17.97 -10.43
N PHE A 279 -1.34 16.80 -9.81
CA PHE A 279 -2.13 15.58 -10.01
C PHE A 279 -3.29 15.45 -9.04
N GLY A 280 -3.18 16.00 -7.82
CA GLY A 280 -4.32 16.14 -6.91
C GLY A 280 -5.48 16.84 -7.61
N LYS A 281 -5.24 17.91 -8.37
CA LYS A 281 -6.31 18.58 -9.15
C LYS A 281 -7.05 17.70 -10.17
N TRP A 282 -6.41 16.66 -10.72
CA TRP A 282 -7.00 15.83 -11.79
C TRP A 282 -7.50 14.47 -11.31
N PHE A 283 -6.94 13.91 -10.22
CA PHE A 283 -7.28 12.57 -9.74
C PHE A 283 -7.75 12.50 -8.27
N ALA A 284 -7.45 13.48 -7.40
CA ALA A 284 -7.66 13.33 -5.94
C ALA A 284 -8.15 14.58 -5.16
N GLY A 285 -8.34 15.74 -5.79
CA GLY A 285 -8.41 17.06 -5.14
C GLY A 285 -7.11 17.45 -4.40
N PRO A 286 -6.94 18.70 -3.92
CA PRO A 286 -6.03 18.93 -2.80
C PRO A 286 -6.48 17.99 -1.67
N TYR A 287 -5.56 17.29 -1.00
CA TYR A 287 -5.84 16.38 0.12
C TYR A 287 -6.51 17.15 1.28
N LYS A 288 -7.82 17.36 1.11
CA LYS A 288 -8.73 18.07 1.98
C LYS A 288 -10.00 17.23 2.07
N TYR A 289 -10.54 17.10 3.26
CA TYR A 289 -11.87 16.59 3.49
C TYR A 289 -12.91 17.36 2.64
N SER A 290 -14.09 16.77 2.39
CA SER A 290 -15.21 17.47 1.72
C SER A 290 -15.62 18.78 2.42
N ASN A 291 -15.31 18.92 3.70
CA ASN A 291 -15.58 20.10 4.51
C ASN A 291 -14.44 21.15 4.45
N GLY A 292 -13.36 20.90 3.70
CA GLY A 292 -12.22 21.81 3.57
C GLY A 292 -11.13 21.66 4.63
N GLU A 293 -11.28 20.76 5.59
CA GLU A 293 -10.25 20.45 6.58
C GLU A 293 -9.07 19.71 5.93
N LYS A 294 -7.87 19.91 6.46
CA LYS A 294 -6.64 19.28 5.97
C LYS A 294 -6.63 17.80 6.40
N MET A 295 -6.16 16.90 5.54
CA MET A 295 -6.07 15.45 5.81
C MET A 295 -4.93 15.12 6.79
N TYR A 296 -5.07 15.57 8.04
CA TYR A 296 -4.06 15.41 9.11
C TYR A 296 -4.60 14.61 10.30
N HIS A 297 -5.06 13.38 10.05
CA HIS A 297 -5.61 12.48 11.07
C HIS A 297 -5.16 11.03 10.85
N ASP A 298 -5.39 10.18 11.85
CA ASP A 298 -5.15 8.74 11.77
C ASP A 298 -5.77 8.14 10.49
N SER A 299 -4.98 7.34 9.78
CA SER A 299 -5.38 6.68 8.54
C SER A 299 -6.48 5.63 8.76
N ILE A 300 -7.17 5.26 7.68
CA ILE A 300 -8.20 4.22 7.69
C ILE A 300 -7.66 2.88 8.23
N ALA A 301 -6.39 2.53 7.95
CA ALA A 301 -5.74 1.37 8.55
C ALA A 301 -5.69 1.45 10.08
N GLU A 302 -5.38 2.61 10.65
CA GLU A 302 -5.37 2.82 12.11
C GLU A 302 -6.78 2.67 12.69
N TYR A 303 -7.80 3.20 12.02
CA TYR A 303 -9.20 3.00 12.42
C TYR A 303 -9.64 1.54 12.38
N LEU A 304 -9.19 0.79 11.38
CA LEU A 304 -9.49 -0.64 11.28
C LEU A 304 -8.75 -1.49 12.32
N THR A 305 -7.62 -1.02 12.85
CA THR A 305 -6.71 -1.83 13.69
C THR A 305 -6.62 -1.42 15.15
N VAL A 306 -6.67 -0.13 15.50
CA VAL A 306 -6.45 0.32 16.90
C VAL A 306 -7.46 1.33 17.41
N LYS A 307 -7.97 2.24 16.55
CA LYS A 307 -8.89 3.31 17.02
C LYS A 307 -10.27 2.76 17.39
N ASN A 308 -10.71 1.70 16.69
CA ASN A 308 -11.95 1.01 17.03
C ASN A 308 -11.68 -0.25 17.89
N PRO A 309 -12.56 -0.56 18.87
CA PRO A 309 -12.47 -1.78 19.69
C PRO A 309 -12.78 -3.08 18.91
N ASN A 310 -13.28 -2.92 17.69
CA ASN A 310 -13.67 -3.95 16.74
C ASN A 310 -12.91 -3.76 15.41
N GLY A 311 -13.24 -4.53 14.37
CA GLY A 311 -12.51 -4.51 13.10
C GLY A 311 -11.42 -5.58 13.04
N ALA A 312 -10.24 -5.23 12.53
CA ALA A 312 -9.14 -6.17 12.29
C ALA A 312 -8.20 -6.29 13.49
N VAL A 313 -7.49 -7.43 13.60
CA VAL A 313 -6.38 -7.59 14.55
C VAL A 313 -5.08 -6.98 14.02
N ALA A 314 -4.88 -7.08 12.72
CA ALA A 314 -3.69 -6.61 12.02
C ALA A 314 -4.02 -6.45 10.53
N GLY A 315 -3.10 -5.87 9.78
CA GLY A 315 -3.18 -5.89 8.33
C GLY A 315 -2.00 -5.24 7.65
N ILE A 316 -2.04 -5.27 6.32
CA ILE A 316 -1.03 -4.72 5.42
C ILE A 316 -1.75 -3.79 4.46
N TRP A 317 -1.28 -2.54 4.42
CA TRP A 317 -1.77 -1.47 3.57
C TRP A 317 -0.60 -0.65 3.04
N ASN A 318 -0.78 -0.03 1.88
CA ASN A 318 0.23 0.85 1.30
C ASN A 318 0.18 2.23 1.97
N SER A 319 1.35 2.76 2.36
CA SER A 319 1.48 4.14 2.82
C SER A 319 1.33 5.14 1.67
N HIS A 320 1.51 4.71 0.42
CA HIS A 320 1.43 5.52 -0.80
C HIS A 320 0.70 4.74 -1.92
N PHE A 321 1.14 4.85 -3.17
CA PHE A 321 0.55 4.15 -4.31
C PHE A 321 0.59 2.64 -4.14
N GLY A 322 -0.46 1.98 -4.62
CA GLY A 322 -0.74 0.57 -4.42
C GLY A 322 -1.51 -0.03 -5.57
#